data_AF-A0A0Q2LV61-F1
#
_entry.id   AF-A0A0Q2LV61-F1
#
_cell.length_a   1.000
_cell.length_b   1.000
_cell.length_c   1.000
_cell.angle_alpha   90.00
_cell.angle_beta   90.00
_cell.angle_gamma   90.00
#
_symmetry.space_group_name_H-M   'P 1'
#
loop_
_entity.id
_entity.type
_entity.pdbx_description
1 polymer ?
#
loop_
_entity_poly.entity_id
_entity_poly.type
_entity_poly.pdbx_seq_one_letter_code
_entity_poly.pdbx_strand_id
1 'polypeptide(L)'
;MLAAHADVAVFFRPLGGGSEWSYKPDDTFHAASTMKVPVMIELFHQARQGKLALDDPLLIHNEFFSLVDGSAFYLDPGNDSDGDLYRSEGQTRTLRELCELMITMSSNLATNLLIKKLGIENIRATVHLLGADGMNVLRGVEDNKAYDLGLNNTTTARGLAILLTAIAQGKVVDPDSSRQMVEILKRQHINDGIPSGLDPTIPVAHKTGTLKGIHHDAAIVYGRQPFVLVILVRGMTNSEDSSALMADITRVFYRATQ
;
A
#
# COMPACT_ATOMS: atom_id res chain seq x y z
N MET A 1 21.92 10.18 23.94
CA MET A 1 20.73 9.38 23.58
C MET A 1 21.21 8.24 22.72
N LEU A 2 21.01 6.99 23.13
CA LEU A 2 21.27 5.85 22.26
C LEU A 2 20.37 5.98 21.03
N ALA A 3 20.94 5.97 19.82
CA ALA A 3 20.18 5.93 18.59
C ALA A 3 19.21 4.74 18.69
N ALA A 4 17.90 4.99 18.62
CA ALA A 4 16.93 3.91 18.53
C ALA A 4 17.31 3.07 17.32
N HIS A 5 17.68 1.81 17.53
CA HIS A 5 18.08 0.92 16.46
C HIS A 5 16.90 0.74 15.51
N ALA A 6 17.05 1.19 14.27
CA ALA A 6 16.08 0.95 13.21
C ALA A 6 15.92 -0.57 13.00
N ASP A 7 14.67 -1.03 12.95
CA ASP A 7 14.36 -2.40 12.55
C ASP A 7 13.81 -2.38 11.13
N VAL A 8 14.46 -3.14 10.26
CA VAL A 8 14.28 -3.07 8.80
C VAL A 8 14.02 -4.46 8.26
N ALA A 9 13.03 -4.61 7.40
CA ALA A 9 12.86 -5.76 6.53
C ALA A 9 12.94 -5.34 5.07
N VAL A 10 13.59 -6.16 4.25
CA VAL A 10 13.81 -5.88 2.82
C VAL A 10 13.52 -7.12 2.00
N PHE A 11 12.87 -6.91 0.86
CA PHE A 11 12.67 -7.94 -0.16
C PHE A 11 13.01 -7.39 -1.52
N PHE A 12 13.86 -8.09 -2.27
CA PHE A 12 14.29 -7.71 -3.61
C PHE A 12 14.12 -8.89 -4.58
N ARG A 13 13.43 -8.65 -5.70
CA ARG A 13 13.20 -9.66 -6.75
C ARG A 13 13.34 -9.06 -8.15
N PRO A 14 14.35 -9.48 -8.93
CA PRO A 14 14.38 -9.21 -10.37
C PRO A 14 13.19 -9.84 -11.09
N LEU A 15 12.56 -9.12 -12.03
CA LEU A 15 11.43 -9.63 -12.82
C LEU A 15 11.87 -10.34 -14.11
N GLY A 16 13.09 -10.06 -14.60
CA GLY A 16 13.67 -10.69 -15.79
C GLY A 16 14.40 -12.01 -15.54
N GLY A 17 14.31 -12.55 -14.32
CA GLY A 17 15.16 -13.65 -13.84
C GLY A 17 16.39 -13.15 -13.09
N GLY A 18 17.02 -14.05 -12.33
CA GLY A 18 18.15 -13.71 -11.44
C GLY A 18 17.88 -14.15 -9.99
N SER A 19 18.85 -13.88 -9.11
CA SER A 19 18.76 -14.25 -7.70
C SER A 19 17.88 -13.26 -6.93
N GLU A 20 16.91 -13.79 -6.21
CA GLU A 20 16.19 -13.07 -5.16
C GLU A 20 17.10 -12.83 -3.95
N TRP A 21 16.92 -11.70 -3.27
CA TRP A 21 17.57 -11.43 -1.99
C TRP A 21 16.55 -10.86 -1.01
N SER A 22 16.70 -11.20 0.27
CA SER A 22 15.83 -10.68 1.31
C SER A 22 16.50 -10.64 2.67
N TYR A 23 16.08 -9.71 3.51
CA TYR A 23 16.46 -9.59 4.91
C TYR A 23 15.20 -9.47 5.76
N LYS A 24 15.05 -10.38 6.75
CA LYS A 24 13.86 -10.48 7.60
C LYS A 24 12.52 -10.43 6.83
N PRO A 25 12.39 -11.17 5.70
CA PRO A 25 11.24 -11.01 4.79
C PRO A 25 9.89 -11.36 5.42
N ASP A 26 9.90 -12.18 6.47
CA ASP A 26 8.72 -12.74 7.14
C ASP A 26 8.47 -12.10 8.52
N ASP A 27 9.30 -11.15 8.94
CA ASP A 27 9.06 -10.38 10.16
C ASP A 27 7.80 -9.53 10.00
N THR A 28 6.95 -9.51 11.02
CA THR A 28 5.67 -8.79 11.00
C THR A 28 5.85 -7.32 11.38
N PHE A 29 5.31 -6.45 10.52
CA PHE A 29 5.23 -5.00 10.71
C PHE A 29 3.76 -4.56 10.72
N HIS A 30 3.50 -3.39 11.31
CA HIS A 30 2.23 -2.71 11.10
C HIS A 30 2.17 -2.25 9.64
N ALA A 31 1.12 -2.57 8.89
CA ALA A 31 1.06 -2.33 7.44
C ALA A 31 1.11 -0.84 7.06
N ALA A 32 0.63 0.03 7.95
CA ALA A 32 0.38 1.44 7.63
C ALA A 32 -0.43 1.52 6.33
N SER A 33 -0.11 2.45 5.44
CA SER A 33 -0.84 2.62 4.17
C SER A 33 -0.50 1.60 3.09
N THR A 34 0.47 0.69 3.30
CA THR A 34 0.74 -0.39 2.33
C THR A 34 -0.41 -1.41 2.24
N MET A 35 -1.27 -1.47 3.27
CA MET A 35 -2.53 -2.22 3.28
C MET A 35 -3.49 -1.84 2.15
N LYS A 36 -3.32 -0.66 1.53
CA LYS A 36 -4.16 -0.19 0.42
C LYS A 36 -3.91 -0.96 -0.89
N VAL A 37 -2.77 -1.64 -1.01
CA VAL A 37 -2.45 -2.50 -2.17
C VAL A 37 -3.47 -3.64 -2.32
N PRO A 38 -3.71 -4.50 -1.31
CA PRO A 38 -4.73 -5.55 -1.43
C PRO A 38 -6.16 -4.99 -1.58
N VAL A 39 -6.47 -3.80 -1.05
CA VAL A 39 -7.78 -3.15 -1.29
C VAL A 39 -7.97 -2.81 -2.77
N MET A 40 -6.96 -2.25 -3.43
CA MET A 40 -6.98 -2.01 -4.87
C MET A 40 -7.11 -3.31 -5.66
N ILE A 41 -6.34 -4.34 -5.30
CA ILE A 41 -6.41 -5.65 -5.99
C ILE A 41 -7.83 -6.21 -5.91
N GLU A 42 -8.46 -6.17 -4.74
CA GLU A 42 -9.83 -6.65 -4.56
C GLU A 42 -10.85 -5.86 -5.38
N LEU A 43 -10.69 -4.54 -5.50
CA LEU A 43 -11.54 -3.73 -6.37
C LEU A 43 -11.51 -4.24 -7.82
N PHE A 44 -10.31 -4.45 -8.37
CA PHE A 44 -10.15 -4.98 -9.72
C PHE A 44 -10.64 -6.42 -9.83
N HIS A 45 -10.49 -7.23 -8.79
CA HIS A 45 -10.99 -8.60 -8.74
C HIS A 45 -12.53 -8.64 -8.85
N GLN A 46 -13.24 -7.84 -8.06
CA GLN A 46 -14.71 -7.75 -8.14
C GLN A 46 -15.19 -7.14 -9.46
N ALA A 47 -14.47 -6.14 -9.99
CA ALA A 47 -14.76 -5.57 -11.30
C ALA A 47 -14.65 -6.62 -12.41
N ARG A 48 -13.59 -7.44 -12.39
CA ARG A 48 -13.39 -8.51 -13.37
C ARG A 48 -14.47 -9.59 -13.28
N GLN A 49 -14.99 -9.85 -12.08
CA GLN A 49 -16.11 -10.77 -11.87
C GLN A 49 -17.48 -10.18 -12.27
N GLY A 50 -17.55 -8.90 -12.66
CA GLY A 50 -18.80 -8.22 -12.98
C GLY A 50 -19.70 -7.95 -11.77
N LYS A 51 -19.16 -8.02 -10.54
CA LYS A 51 -19.91 -7.69 -9.30
C LYS A 51 -20.12 -6.19 -9.13
N LEU A 52 -19.26 -5.39 -9.73
CA LEU A 52 -19.28 -3.92 -9.78
C LEU A 52 -18.62 -3.47 -11.09
N ALA A 53 -18.80 -2.21 -11.45
CA ALA A 53 -17.99 -1.52 -12.44
C ALA A 53 -17.09 -0.49 -11.77
N LEU A 54 -15.88 -0.27 -12.30
CA LEU A 54 -14.96 0.75 -11.76
C LEU A 54 -15.54 2.16 -11.83
N ASP A 55 -16.46 2.40 -12.76
CA ASP A 55 -17.13 3.69 -12.92
C ASP A 55 -18.45 3.77 -12.13
N ASP A 56 -18.77 2.76 -11.31
CA ASP A 56 -19.92 2.80 -10.41
C ASP A 56 -19.77 3.97 -9.41
N PRO A 57 -20.84 4.75 -9.16
CA PRO A 57 -20.81 5.80 -8.18
C PRO A 57 -20.83 5.24 -6.76
N LEU A 58 -20.02 5.82 -5.87
CA LEU A 58 -20.05 5.58 -4.44
C LEU A 58 -20.29 6.89 -3.70
N LEU A 59 -21.26 6.89 -2.78
CA LEU A 59 -21.60 8.03 -1.93
C LEU A 59 -20.47 8.30 -0.95
N ILE A 60 -19.97 9.54 -0.95
CA ILE A 60 -18.98 10.01 0.01
C ILE A 60 -19.67 10.35 1.33
N HIS A 61 -19.23 9.71 2.40
CA HIS A 61 -19.68 9.93 3.78
C HIS A 61 -18.53 9.59 4.73
N ASN A 62 -18.46 10.26 5.88
CA ASN A 62 -17.40 10.09 6.87
C ASN A 62 -17.86 9.36 8.14
N GLU A 63 -18.69 8.32 8.02
CA GLU A 63 -19.14 7.51 9.17
C GLU A 63 -18.78 6.03 8.97
N PHE A 64 -17.98 5.50 9.90
CA PHE A 64 -17.49 4.13 9.91
C PHE A 64 -17.68 3.49 11.29
N PHE A 65 -17.51 2.18 11.41
CA PHE A 65 -17.81 1.45 12.65
C PHE A 65 -16.62 0.65 13.12
N SER A 66 -16.30 0.76 14.41
CA SER A 66 -15.13 0.11 15.02
C SER A 66 -15.27 -1.40 14.99
N LEU A 67 -14.15 -2.09 14.72
CA LEU A 67 -14.06 -3.55 14.80
C LEU A 67 -14.36 -4.08 16.21
N VAL A 68 -14.15 -3.28 17.26
CA VAL A 68 -14.23 -3.72 18.66
C VAL A 68 -15.66 -3.95 19.11
N ASP A 69 -16.53 -2.97 18.89
CA ASP A 69 -17.88 -2.94 19.44
C ASP A 69 -18.92 -2.33 18.48
N GLY A 70 -18.53 -2.04 17.24
CA GLY A 70 -19.42 -1.42 16.25
C GLY A 70 -19.77 0.04 16.56
N SER A 71 -19.10 0.71 17.49
CA SER A 71 -19.33 2.14 17.71
C SER A 71 -18.91 2.96 16.50
N ALA A 72 -19.68 4.00 16.18
CA ALA A 72 -19.34 4.91 15.09
C ALA A 72 -18.02 5.67 15.37
N PHE A 73 -17.23 5.88 14.32
CA PHE A 73 -16.07 6.77 14.30
C PHE A 73 -16.01 7.52 12.96
N TYR A 74 -15.27 8.63 12.96
CA TYR A 74 -15.16 9.60 11.88
C TYR A 74 -13.68 9.90 11.67
N LEU A 75 -13.26 10.09 10.43
CA LEU A 75 -11.86 10.43 10.12
C LEU A 75 -11.66 11.93 10.28
N ASP A 76 -10.47 12.31 10.74
CA ASP A 76 -10.06 13.70 10.81
C ASP A 76 -9.37 14.11 9.49
N PRO A 77 -9.90 15.09 8.74
CA PRO A 77 -9.24 15.60 7.53
C PRO A 77 -7.79 16.06 7.77
N GLY A 78 -7.43 16.47 9.00
CA GLY A 78 -6.07 16.86 9.37
C GLY A 78 -5.07 15.70 9.44
N ASN A 79 -5.56 14.46 9.54
CA ASN A 79 -4.74 13.24 9.50
C ASN A 79 -4.65 12.63 8.09
N ASP A 80 -5.34 13.21 7.12
CA ASP A 80 -5.40 12.74 5.74
C ASP A 80 -4.47 13.55 4.83
N SER A 81 -3.91 12.89 3.83
CA SER A 81 -3.08 13.54 2.80
C SER A 81 -3.93 14.13 1.66
N ASP A 82 -5.22 13.78 1.61
CA ASP A 82 -6.21 14.36 0.70
C ASP A 82 -7.38 14.97 1.49
N GLY A 83 -7.41 16.31 1.59
CA GLY A 83 -8.50 17.03 2.24
C GLY A 83 -9.70 17.34 1.33
N ASP A 84 -9.56 17.16 0.01
CA ASP A 84 -10.56 17.60 -0.96
C ASP A 84 -11.77 16.67 -1.00
N LEU A 85 -11.55 15.37 -0.80
CA LEU A 85 -12.62 14.38 -0.80
C LEU A 85 -13.65 14.63 0.31
N TYR A 86 -13.22 15.09 1.49
CA TYR A 86 -14.12 15.43 2.61
C TYR A 86 -15.10 16.54 2.26
N ARG A 87 -14.70 17.50 1.41
CA ARG A 87 -15.60 18.58 0.95
C ARG A 87 -16.69 18.09 -0.02
N SER A 88 -16.55 16.85 -0.50
CA SER A 88 -17.50 16.21 -1.41
C SER A 88 -18.48 15.29 -0.67
N GLU A 89 -18.56 15.35 0.67
CA GLU A 89 -19.54 14.60 1.45
C GLU A 89 -20.97 14.87 0.96
N GLY A 90 -21.77 13.79 0.86
CA GLY A 90 -23.10 13.81 0.25
C GLY A 90 -23.12 13.75 -1.28
N GLN A 91 -21.96 13.87 -1.95
CA GLN A 91 -21.82 13.66 -3.40
C GLN A 91 -21.32 12.24 -3.71
N THR A 92 -21.15 11.93 -5.00
CA THR A 92 -20.58 10.66 -5.45
C THR A 92 -19.24 10.86 -6.15
N ARG A 93 -18.38 9.85 -6.02
CA ARG A 93 -17.19 9.62 -6.87
C ARG A 93 -17.23 8.20 -7.39
N THR A 94 -16.60 7.96 -8.52
CA THR A 94 -16.44 6.61 -9.06
C THR A 94 -15.51 5.77 -8.17
N LEU A 95 -15.67 4.46 -8.18
CA LEU A 95 -14.74 3.56 -7.49
C LEU A 95 -13.30 3.72 -8.00
N ARG A 96 -13.15 4.02 -9.30
CA ARG A 96 -11.87 4.32 -9.94
C ARG A 96 -11.21 5.56 -9.34
N GLU A 97 -11.93 6.66 -9.22
CA GLU A 97 -11.40 7.91 -8.63
C GLU A 97 -10.99 7.70 -7.17
N LEU A 98 -11.80 6.95 -6.40
CA LEU A 98 -11.46 6.62 -5.02
C LEU A 98 -10.22 5.74 -4.92
N CYS A 99 -10.07 4.77 -5.82
CA CYS A 99 -8.88 3.92 -5.88
C CYS A 99 -7.63 4.73 -6.23
N GLU A 100 -7.75 5.68 -7.17
CA GLU A 100 -6.69 6.61 -7.53
C GLU A 100 -6.23 7.39 -6.29
N LEU A 101 -7.15 8.11 -5.61
CA LEU A 101 -6.84 8.89 -4.42
C LEU A 101 -6.25 8.03 -3.28
N MET A 102 -6.79 6.82 -3.07
CA MET A 102 -6.28 5.87 -2.09
C MET A 102 -4.83 5.49 -2.37
N ILE A 103 -4.43 5.33 -3.63
CA ILE A 103 -3.08 4.89 -3.97
C ILE A 103 -2.12 6.09 -4.06
N THR A 104 -2.47 7.12 -4.83
CA THR A 104 -1.56 8.21 -5.22
C THR A 104 -1.37 9.29 -4.15
N MET A 105 -2.41 9.53 -3.36
CA MET A 105 -2.41 10.49 -2.25
C MET A 105 -2.57 9.80 -0.91
N SER A 106 -2.70 8.47 -0.88
CA SER A 106 -2.89 7.73 0.37
C SER A 106 -4.16 8.13 1.14
N SER A 107 -5.22 8.59 0.45
CA SER A 107 -6.46 9.07 1.09
C SER A 107 -7.05 8.05 2.07
N ASN A 108 -7.21 8.42 3.34
CA ASN A 108 -7.81 7.56 4.36
C ASN A 108 -9.32 7.44 4.15
N LEU A 109 -10.00 8.53 3.80
CA LEU A 109 -11.43 8.50 3.52
C LEU A 109 -11.76 7.59 2.33
N ALA A 110 -11.03 7.72 1.22
CA ALA A 110 -11.22 6.83 0.07
C ALA A 110 -10.98 5.35 0.44
N THR A 111 -9.99 5.11 1.31
CA THR A 111 -9.67 3.76 1.80
C THR A 111 -10.81 3.14 2.58
N ASN A 112 -11.36 3.86 3.55
CA ASN A 112 -12.43 3.31 4.39
C ASN A 112 -13.73 3.12 3.61
N LEU A 113 -14.04 4.03 2.66
CA LEU A 113 -15.15 3.87 1.73
C LEU A 113 -14.99 2.60 0.87
N LEU A 114 -13.80 2.37 0.32
CA LEU A 114 -13.52 1.17 -0.49
C LEU A 114 -13.52 -0.11 0.35
N ILE A 115 -12.94 -0.12 1.55
CA ILE A 115 -12.98 -1.27 2.45
C ILE A 115 -14.43 -1.63 2.79
N LYS A 116 -15.27 -0.64 3.11
CA LYS A 116 -16.70 -0.84 3.40
C LYS A 116 -17.45 -1.40 2.18
N LYS A 117 -17.16 -0.88 0.98
CA LYS A 117 -17.78 -1.31 -0.27
C LYS A 117 -17.39 -2.75 -0.67
N LEU A 118 -16.12 -3.10 -0.53
CA LEU A 118 -15.57 -4.36 -1.01
C LEU A 118 -15.74 -5.50 0.01
N GLY A 119 -15.77 -5.18 1.29
CA GLY A 119 -15.85 -6.14 2.39
C GLY A 119 -14.47 -6.69 2.78
N ILE A 120 -14.14 -6.59 4.07
CA ILE A 120 -12.84 -7.01 4.62
C ILE A 120 -12.55 -8.49 4.34
N GLU A 121 -13.53 -9.37 4.50
CA GLU A 121 -13.33 -10.81 4.27
C GLU A 121 -13.00 -11.13 2.81
N ASN A 122 -13.55 -10.37 1.84
CA ASN A 122 -13.19 -10.54 0.44
C ASN A 122 -11.75 -10.08 0.17
N ILE A 123 -11.35 -8.94 0.75
CA ILE A 123 -9.96 -8.45 0.66
C ILE A 123 -8.97 -9.49 1.20
N ARG A 124 -9.28 -10.08 2.36
CA ARG A 124 -8.44 -11.13 2.98
C ARG A 124 -8.44 -12.42 2.18
N ALA A 125 -9.58 -12.84 1.63
CA ALA A 125 -9.66 -14.01 0.76
C ALA A 125 -8.80 -13.82 -0.50
N THR A 126 -8.79 -12.64 -1.10
CA THR A 126 -7.95 -12.32 -2.26
C THR A 126 -6.47 -12.30 -1.91
N VAL A 127 -6.08 -11.79 -0.75
CA VAL A 127 -4.70 -11.91 -0.24
C VAL A 127 -4.29 -13.38 -0.12
N HIS A 128 -5.14 -14.22 0.47
CA HIS A 128 -4.86 -15.64 0.64
C HIS A 128 -4.77 -16.38 -0.70
N LEU A 129 -5.67 -16.09 -1.64
CA LEU A 129 -5.67 -16.67 -2.99
C LEU A 129 -4.36 -16.41 -3.74
N LEU A 130 -3.75 -15.25 -3.51
CA LEU A 130 -2.48 -14.86 -4.12
C LEU A 130 -1.25 -15.38 -3.35
N GLY A 131 -1.45 -16.11 -2.23
CA GLY A 131 -0.38 -16.62 -1.37
C GLY A 131 0.36 -15.53 -0.60
N ALA A 132 -0.27 -14.37 -0.39
CA ALA A 132 0.34 -13.22 0.26
C ALA A 132 -0.03 -13.11 1.75
N ASP A 133 -0.12 -14.24 2.46
CA ASP A 133 -0.62 -14.35 3.86
C ASP A 133 0.13 -13.48 4.90
N GLY A 134 1.29 -12.93 4.54
CA GLY A 134 1.96 -11.90 5.34
C GLY A 134 1.20 -10.57 5.41
N MET A 135 0.20 -10.35 4.55
CA MET A 135 -0.70 -9.20 4.58
C MET A 135 -1.99 -9.53 5.32
N ASN A 136 -2.44 -8.64 6.20
CA ASN A 136 -3.72 -8.78 6.87
C ASN A 136 -4.40 -7.42 7.05
N VAL A 137 -5.57 -7.26 6.45
CA VAL A 137 -6.44 -6.10 6.62
C VAL A 137 -7.53 -6.47 7.62
N LEU A 138 -7.47 -5.90 8.82
CA LEU A 138 -8.42 -6.15 9.91
C LEU A 138 -9.45 -5.04 10.06
N ARG A 139 -9.06 -3.79 9.79
CA ARG A 139 -9.85 -2.60 10.10
C ARG A 139 -9.61 -1.46 9.11
N GLY A 140 -10.56 -0.53 9.09
CA GLY A 140 -10.36 0.77 8.47
C GLY A 140 -9.25 1.58 9.14
N VAL A 141 -8.79 2.59 8.42
CA VAL A 141 -7.88 3.62 8.93
C VAL A 141 -8.61 4.44 10.01
N GLU A 142 -7.88 4.89 11.03
CA GLU A 142 -8.39 5.70 12.16
C GLU A 142 -9.47 5.06 13.06
N ASP A 143 -9.69 3.73 12.96
CA ASP A 143 -10.34 2.98 14.04
C ASP A 143 -9.39 2.88 15.25
N ASN A 144 -9.27 3.99 15.98
CA ASN A 144 -8.31 4.18 17.08
C ASN A 144 -8.61 3.24 18.26
N LYS A 145 -9.89 2.95 18.51
CA LYS A 145 -10.30 2.00 19.56
C LYS A 145 -9.71 0.60 19.29
N ALA A 146 -9.78 0.13 18.05
CA ALA A 146 -9.16 -1.14 17.66
C ALA A 146 -7.62 -1.05 17.69
N TYR A 147 -7.05 0.06 17.21
CA TYR A 147 -5.60 0.31 17.24
C TYR A 147 -5.02 0.24 18.66
N ASP A 148 -5.66 0.89 19.63
CA ASP A 148 -5.22 0.95 21.03
C ASP A 148 -5.26 -0.43 21.73
N LEU A 149 -6.11 -1.34 21.24
CA LEU A 149 -6.17 -2.74 21.68
C LEU A 149 -5.20 -3.66 20.91
N GLY A 150 -4.38 -3.12 20.01
CA GLY A 150 -3.41 -3.87 19.23
C GLY A 150 -3.99 -4.60 18.01
N LEU A 151 -5.26 -4.36 17.65
CA LEU A 151 -5.92 -4.95 16.48
C LEU A 151 -5.48 -4.20 15.21
N ASN A 152 -4.30 -4.53 14.72
CA ASN A 152 -3.63 -3.79 13.66
C ASN A 152 -3.63 -4.50 12.32
N ASN A 153 -3.71 -3.70 11.25
CA ASN A 153 -3.38 -4.18 9.91
C ASN A 153 -1.89 -4.54 9.87
N THR A 154 -1.53 -5.72 9.37
CA THR A 154 -0.14 -6.20 9.36
C THR A 154 0.38 -6.49 7.97
N THR A 155 1.70 -6.44 7.83
CA THR A 155 2.43 -6.73 6.60
C THR A 155 3.74 -7.47 6.89
N THR A 156 4.23 -8.19 5.90
CA THR A 156 5.62 -8.66 5.80
C THR A 156 6.19 -8.22 4.46
N ALA A 157 7.52 -8.08 4.37
CA ALA A 157 8.16 -7.68 3.12
C ALA A 157 7.89 -8.70 2.00
N ARG A 158 7.86 -10.00 2.35
CA ARG A 158 7.47 -11.07 1.42
C ARG A 158 6.03 -10.94 0.93
N GLY A 159 5.08 -10.66 1.83
CA GLY A 159 3.66 -10.53 1.48
C GLY A 159 3.43 -9.44 0.44
N LEU A 160 3.97 -8.25 0.67
CA LEU A 160 3.89 -7.15 -0.31
C LEU A 160 4.61 -7.48 -1.62
N ALA A 161 5.79 -8.11 -1.55
CA ALA A 161 6.54 -8.48 -2.74
C ALA A 161 5.79 -9.48 -3.61
N ILE A 162 5.05 -10.43 -3.02
CA ILE A 162 4.19 -11.37 -3.75
C ILE A 162 3.11 -10.60 -4.52
N LEU A 163 2.39 -9.69 -3.86
CA LEU A 163 1.34 -8.90 -4.49
C LEU A 163 1.88 -8.04 -5.65
N LEU A 164 2.98 -7.32 -5.42
CA LEU A 164 3.60 -6.47 -6.45
C LEU A 164 4.20 -7.29 -7.60
N THR A 165 4.75 -8.47 -7.32
CA THR A 165 5.22 -9.38 -8.39
C THR A 165 4.05 -9.85 -9.24
N ALA A 166 2.92 -10.22 -8.63
CA ALA A 166 1.73 -10.65 -9.36
C ALA A 166 1.15 -9.52 -10.21
N ILE A 167 1.13 -8.28 -9.70
CA ILE A 167 0.75 -7.09 -10.46
C ILE A 167 1.68 -6.91 -11.66
N ALA A 168 3.00 -6.87 -11.44
CA ALA A 168 4.00 -6.61 -12.47
C ALA A 168 4.00 -7.67 -13.59
N GLN A 169 3.70 -8.93 -13.26
CA GLN A 169 3.68 -10.04 -14.22
C GLN A 169 2.34 -10.22 -14.94
N GLY A 170 1.32 -9.38 -14.67
CA GLY A 170 0.02 -9.53 -15.30
C GLY A 170 -0.85 -10.67 -14.73
N LYS A 171 -0.57 -11.12 -13.49
CA LYS A 171 -1.11 -12.36 -12.91
C LYS A 171 -2.07 -12.19 -11.74
N VAL A 172 -2.31 -10.96 -11.27
CA VAL A 172 -3.09 -10.73 -10.05
C VAL A 172 -4.59 -10.95 -10.26
N VAL A 173 -5.12 -10.55 -11.42
CA VAL A 173 -6.53 -10.71 -11.82
C VAL A 173 -6.56 -11.12 -13.29
N ASP A 174 -6.04 -10.25 -14.15
CA ASP A 174 -5.79 -10.45 -15.57
C ASP A 174 -4.77 -9.40 -16.05
N PRO A 175 -4.20 -9.54 -17.26
CA PRO A 175 -3.19 -8.59 -17.76
C PRO A 175 -3.67 -7.14 -17.91
N ASP A 176 -4.96 -6.91 -18.18
CA ASP A 176 -5.54 -5.57 -18.33
C ASP A 176 -5.66 -4.88 -16.97
N SER A 177 -6.27 -5.58 -16.01
CA SER A 177 -6.39 -5.14 -14.62
C SER A 177 -5.01 -4.85 -13.99
N SER A 178 -4.04 -5.75 -14.18
CA SER A 178 -2.66 -5.54 -13.73
C SER A 178 -2.03 -4.28 -14.31
N ARG A 179 -2.21 -4.04 -15.62
CA ARG A 179 -1.67 -2.84 -16.27
C ARG A 179 -2.30 -1.58 -15.69
N GLN A 180 -3.63 -1.55 -15.49
CA GLN A 180 -4.30 -0.42 -14.88
C GLN A 180 -3.77 -0.15 -13.46
N MET A 181 -3.60 -1.19 -12.63
CA MET A 181 -3.01 -1.07 -11.29
C MET A 181 -1.58 -0.51 -11.32
N VAL A 182 -0.73 -0.97 -12.24
CA VAL A 182 0.61 -0.40 -12.43
C VAL A 182 0.54 1.10 -12.74
N GLU A 183 -0.35 1.51 -13.64
CA GLU A 183 -0.46 2.92 -14.02
C GLU A 183 -0.96 3.80 -12.87
N ILE A 184 -1.86 3.31 -12.03
CA ILE A 184 -2.28 4.00 -10.79
C ILE A 184 -1.07 4.14 -9.84
N LEU A 185 -0.34 3.05 -9.60
CA LEU A 185 0.84 3.04 -8.72
C LEU A 185 1.98 3.96 -9.22
N LYS A 186 2.11 4.15 -10.54
CA LYS A 186 3.09 5.08 -11.13
C LYS A 186 2.77 6.56 -10.90
N ARG A 187 1.51 6.89 -10.60
CA ARG A 187 1.06 8.25 -10.33
C ARG A 187 1.16 8.62 -8.85
N GLN A 188 1.96 7.89 -8.07
CA GLN A 188 2.23 8.21 -6.68
C GLN A 188 2.85 9.61 -6.53
N HIS A 189 2.33 10.40 -5.59
CA HIS A 189 2.83 11.75 -5.34
C HIS A 189 3.90 11.80 -4.23
N ILE A 190 3.87 10.83 -3.30
CA ILE A 190 4.81 10.75 -2.18
C ILE A 190 6.03 9.91 -2.60
N ASN A 191 7.14 10.57 -2.92
CA ASN A 191 8.32 9.98 -3.59
C ASN A 191 9.61 10.00 -2.74
N ASP A 192 9.50 10.21 -1.43
CA ASP A 192 10.63 10.32 -0.49
C ASP A 192 11.18 8.96 0.00
N GLY A 193 10.53 7.84 -0.37
CA GLY A 193 10.98 6.47 -0.10
C GLY A 193 11.92 5.91 -1.17
N ILE A 194 11.55 4.78 -1.79
CA ILE A 194 12.34 4.11 -2.84
C ILE A 194 12.70 5.04 -4.01
N PRO A 195 11.78 5.87 -4.56
CA PRO A 195 12.12 6.75 -5.69
C PRO A 195 13.28 7.72 -5.40
N SER A 196 13.48 8.14 -4.15
CA SER A 196 14.56 9.06 -3.77
C SER A 196 15.98 8.47 -3.94
N GLY A 197 16.09 7.14 -4.07
CA GLY A 197 17.33 6.44 -4.39
C GLY A 197 17.64 6.33 -5.89
N LEU A 198 16.75 6.82 -6.76
CA LEU A 198 16.81 6.60 -8.21
C LEU A 198 16.95 7.91 -8.98
N ASP A 199 17.33 7.81 -10.25
CA ASP A 199 17.19 8.93 -11.19
C ASP A 199 15.70 9.21 -11.43
N PRO A 200 15.24 10.48 -11.39
CA PRO A 200 13.82 10.83 -11.56
C PRO A 200 13.19 10.39 -12.88
N THR A 201 13.98 10.04 -13.89
CA THR A 201 13.47 9.53 -15.18
C THR A 201 13.09 8.05 -15.12
N ILE A 202 13.49 7.31 -14.08
CA ILE A 202 13.16 5.90 -13.91
C ILE A 202 11.72 5.77 -13.42
N PRO A 203 10.81 5.11 -14.16
CA PRO A 203 9.44 4.93 -13.71
C PRO A 203 9.39 4.00 -12.49
N VAL A 204 8.64 4.41 -11.47
CA VAL A 204 8.42 3.64 -10.24
C VAL A 204 6.93 3.52 -9.98
N ALA A 205 6.42 2.29 -9.88
CA ALA A 205 5.05 2.01 -9.46
C ALA A 205 5.07 1.58 -7.99
N HIS A 206 4.58 2.39 -7.05
CA HIS A 206 4.79 2.11 -5.63
C HIS A 206 3.69 2.61 -4.69
N LYS A 207 3.72 2.07 -3.46
CA LYS A 207 2.86 2.49 -2.37
C LYS A 207 3.66 2.68 -1.08
N THR A 208 3.62 3.90 -0.58
CA THR A 208 4.19 4.29 0.71
C THR A 208 3.28 3.91 1.89
N GLY A 209 3.88 3.79 3.08
CA GLY A 209 3.18 3.63 4.35
C GLY A 209 3.89 4.34 5.49
N THR A 210 3.27 5.37 6.05
CA THR A 210 3.88 6.18 7.10
C THR A 210 2.98 6.25 8.33
N LEU A 211 3.57 6.06 9.51
CA LEU A 211 3.00 6.33 10.82
C LEU A 211 4.13 6.80 11.74
N LYS A 212 3.82 7.25 12.96
CA LYS A 212 4.86 7.64 13.92
C LYS A 212 5.82 6.46 14.15
N GLY A 213 7.10 6.66 13.83
CA GLY A 213 8.13 5.64 14.00
C GLY A 213 8.13 4.55 12.92
N ILE A 214 7.30 4.65 11.87
CA ILE A 214 7.14 3.68 10.78
C ILE A 214 7.25 4.41 9.45
N HIS A 215 8.11 3.91 8.57
CA HIS A 215 8.20 4.38 7.19
C HIS A 215 8.41 3.17 6.29
N HIS A 216 7.50 2.95 5.34
CA HIS A 216 7.49 1.82 4.43
C HIS A 216 7.38 2.31 2.99
N ASP A 217 8.00 1.59 2.08
CA ASP A 217 7.72 1.74 0.65
C ASP A 217 7.87 0.39 -0.06
N ALA A 218 6.99 0.15 -1.02
CA ALA A 218 6.91 -1.10 -1.76
C ALA A 218 6.68 -0.78 -3.24
N ALA A 219 7.64 -1.15 -4.08
CA ALA A 219 7.76 -0.65 -5.44
C ALA A 219 8.03 -1.74 -6.47
N ILE A 220 7.54 -1.49 -7.69
CA ILE A 220 8.03 -2.06 -8.94
C ILE A 220 8.86 -0.96 -9.62
N VAL A 221 10.15 -1.20 -9.81
CA VAL A 221 11.08 -0.26 -10.44
C VAL A 221 11.33 -0.69 -11.88
N TYR A 222 11.08 0.20 -12.84
CA TYR A 222 11.22 -0.07 -14.28
C TYR A 222 12.55 0.45 -14.84
N GLY A 223 13.67 0.01 -14.23
CA GLY A 223 15.02 0.22 -14.77
C GLY A 223 15.33 -0.71 -15.96
N ARG A 224 16.60 -0.77 -16.38
CA ARG A 224 17.04 -1.65 -17.49
C ARG A 224 16.60 -3.10 -17.29
N GLN A 225 16.72 -3.60 -16.07
CA GLN A 225 16.11 -4.85 -15.63
C GLN A 225 15.07 -4.51 -14.56
N PRO A 226 13.76 -4.64 -14.83
CA PRO A 226 12.74 -4.33 -13.85
C PRO A 226 12.81 -5.25 -12.62
N PHE A 227 12.50 -4.72 -11.45
CA PHE A 227 12.51 -5.48 -10.20
C PHE A 227 11.43 -5.00 -9.23
N VAL A 228 11.06 -5.87 -8.28
CA VAL A 228 10.27 -5.54 -7.09
C VAL A 228 11.22 -5.29 -5.93
N LEU A 229 10.99 -4.20 -5.20
CA LEU A 229 11.70 -3.87 -3.96
C LEU A 229 10.69 -3.46 -2.89
N VAL A 230 10.78 -4.08 -1.72
CA VAL A 230 9.99 -3.72 -0.55
C VAL A 230 10.95 -3.37 0.57
N ILE A 231 10.76 -2.23 1.21
CA ILE A 231 11.52 -1.77 2.38
C ILE A 231 10.54 -1.39 3.48
N LEU A 232 10.61 -2.10 4.60
CA LEU A 232 9.81 -1.83 5.79
C LEU A 232 10.72 -1.34 6.91
N VAL A 233 10.52 -0.12 7.41
CA VAL A 233 11.27 0.45 8.53
C VAL A 233 10.34 0.72 9.72
N ARG A 234 10.76 0.31 10.92
CA ARG A 234 10.17 0.76 12.20
C ARG A 234 11.25 1.16 13.19
N GLY A 235 10.88 1.98 14.18
CA GLY A 235 11.79 2.44 15.24
C GLY A 235 12.56 3.73 14.89
N MET A 236 12.29 4.34 13.73
CA MET A 236 12.88 5.63 13.31
C MET A 236 11.82 6.72 13.33
N THR A 237 11.98 7.72 14.20
CA THR A 237 11.01 8.82 14.34
C THR A 237 11.29 10.01 13.42
N ASN A 238 12.51 10.13 12.92
CA ASN A 238 12.87 11.14 11.94
C ASN A 238 12.64 10.58 10.52
N SER A 239 11.73 11.20 9.77
CA SER A 239 11.41 10.77 8.41
C SER A 239 12.61 10.93 7.48
N GLU A 240 13.39 12.01 7.59
CA GLU A 240 14.57 12.26 6.74
C GLU A 240 15.60 11.13 6.85
N ASP A 241 15.87 10.67 8.07
CA ASP A 241 16.82 9.57 8.32
C ASP A 241 16.32 8.26 7.70
N SER A 242 15.01 7.98 7.81
CA SER A 242 14.41 6.78 7.22
C SER A 242 14.35 6.85 5.69
N SER A 243 14.10 8.03 5.10
CA SER A 243 14.15 8.27 3.66
C SER A 243 15.56 8.08 3.10
N ALA A 244 16.57 8.62 3.79
CA ALA A 244 17.98 8.42 3.42
C ALA A 244 18.37 6.93 3.44
N LEU A 245 17.94 6.19 4.47
CA LEU A 245 18.15 4.75 4.56
C LEU A 245 17.50 4.00 3.38
N MET A 246 16.25 4.32 3.02
CA MET A 246 15.58 3.70 1.87
C MET A 246 16.28 4.03 0.55
N ALA A 247 16.74 5.27 0.39
CA ALA A 247 17.49 5.71 -0.78
C ALA A 247 18.79 4.91 -0.94
N ASP A 248 19.54 4.72 0.14
CA ASP A 248 20.78 3.95 0.13
C ASP A 248 20.56 2.47 -0.20
N ILE A 249 19.56 1.84 0.42
CA ILE A 249 19.16 0.45 0.09
C ILE A 249 18.77 0.35 -1.38
N THR A 250 17.98 1.30 -1.88
CA THR A 250 17.53 1.32 -3.28
C THR A 250 18.70 1.44 -4.25
N ARG A 251 19.68 2.32 -3.98
CA ARG A 251 20.88 2.48 -4.82
C ARG A 251 21.68 1.19 -4.93
N VAL A 252 21.79 0.42 -3.85
CA VAL A 252 22.50 -0.87 -3.85
C VAL A 252 21.83 -1.84 -4.84
N PHE A 253 20.51 -2.05 -4.73
CA PHE A 253 19.80 -2.96 -5.62
C PHE A 253 19.69 -2.45 -7.05
N TYR A 254 19.50 -1.14 -7.24
CA TYR A 254 19.47 -0.56 -8.56
C TYR A 254 20.80 -0.75 -9.30
N ARG A 255 21.95 -0.52 -8.65
CA ARG A 255 23.27 -0.76 -9.25
C ARG A 255 23.50 -2.24 -9.60
N ALA A 256 23.00 -3.16 -8.78
CA ALA A 256 23.12 -4.60 -9.02
C ALA A 256 22.30 -5.09 -10.24
N THR A 257 21.37 -4.28 -10.73
CA THR A 257 20.49 -4.59 -11.88
C THR A 257 20.84 -3.81 -13.16
N GLN A 258 21.88 -2.96 -13.10
CA GLN A 258 22.37 -2.22 -14.27
C GLN A 258 23.17 -3.08 -15.23
#